data_AF-A0A2S7WVD5-F1
#
_entry.id   AF-A0A2S7WVD5-F1
#
_cell.length_a   1.000
_cell.length_b   1.000
_cell.length_c   1.000
_cell.angle_alpha   90.00
_cell.angle_beta   90.00
_cell.angle_gamma   90.00
#
_symmetry.space_group_name_H-M   'P 1'
#
loop_
_entity.id
_entity.type
_entity.pdbx_description
1 polymer ?
#
loop_
_entity_poly.entity_id
_entity_poly.type
_entity_poly.pdbx_seq_one_letter_code
_entity_poly.pdbx_strand_id
1 'polypeptide(L)'
;MFYAFCIQISYAQEIRVIDNKGTLKTAINNRVTSSSTSPILPLEGDVWFDNADASNIITKIYDGTSWILVNTKVNKLQDADGDTKVEVEKNTDEDIIRFQTLGTERMLINSTGNVAIGNPNPNAKAILDLTNTQKFALLLPSELIPVDIITPTDGMLMYSSQNENAYLRAGSAWKPITFNNVTNELIFEGTAANSNFYYVSMLINNDWKVIKYDKTDVNVEVEATVLNNPGQTAQPTTLAQCESLTYN
;
A
#
# COMPACT_ATOMS: atom_id res chain seq x y z
N MET A 1 11.13 49.20 56.77
CA MET A 1 10.72 48.42 55.58
C MET A 1 10.58 46.98 56.04
N PHE A 2 9.36 46.45 56.15
CA PHE A 2 9.12 45.05 56.47
C PHE A 2 8.12 44.55 55.42
N TYR A 3 8.59 43.75 54.48
CA TYR A 3 7.74 43.06 53.52
C TYR A 3 7.22 41.79 54.18
N ALA A 4 5.91 41.72 54.40
CA ALA A 4 5.26 40.46 54.73
C ALA A 4 5.01 39.70 53.42
N PHE A 5 5.75 38.61 53.20
CA PHE A 5 5.40 37.62 52.18
C PHE A 5 4.17 36.86 52.68
N CYS A 6 3.01 37.09 52.07
CA CYS A 6 1.87 36.20 52.25
C CYS A 6 2.05 35.00 51.31
N ILE A 7 2.09 33.78 51.88
CA ILE A 7 2.01 32.53 51.11
C ILE A 7 0.53 32.17 51.04
N GLN A 8 -0.06 32.27 49.84
CA GLN A 8 -1.40 31.77 49.55
C GLN A 8 -1.31 30.26 49.27
N ILE A 9 -1.70 29.43 50.23
CA ILE A 9 -1.91 27.99 50.01
C ILE A 9 -3.38 27.80 49.63
N SER A 10 -3.64 27.46 48.37
CA SER A 10 -4.98 27.11 47.89
C SER A 10 -5.11 25.60 47.90
N TYR A 11 -6.05 25.03 48.66
CA TYR A 11 -6.48 23.64 48.50
C TYR A 11 -7.77 23.62 47.67
N ALA A 12 -7.87 22.70 46.71
CA ALA A 12 -9.12 22.49 45.97
C ALA A 12 -10.28 22.14 46.91
N GLN A 13 -11.52 22.43 46.51
CA GLN A 13 -12.71 22.33 47.34
C GLN A 13 -13.01 20.88 47.73
N GLU A 14 -12.77 20.51 48.99
CA GLU A 14 -13.16 19.21 49.56
C GLU A 14 -14.65 19.24 49.94
N ILE A 15 -15.47 18.37 49.34
CA ILE A 15 -16.87 18.20 49.76
C ILE A 15 -16.98 16.89 50.55
N ARG A 16 -17.42 17.00 51.80
CA ARG A 16 -17.77 15.83 52.61
C ARG A 16 -19.19 15.41 52.26
N VAL A 17 -19.32 14.25 51.63
CA VAL A 17 -20.61 13.63 51.32
C VAL A 17 -20.87 12.53 52.34
N ILE A 18 -22.13 12.34 52.74
CA ILE A 18 -22.54 11.26 53.62
C ILE A 18 -23.30 10.25 52.76
N ASP A 19 -22.88 8.98 52.76
CA ASP A 19 -23.63 7.94 52.05
C ASP A 19 -24.92 7.56 52.77
N ASN A 20 -25.78 6.76 52.12
CA ASN A 20 -27.07 6.34 52.71
C ASN A 20 -26.92 5.44 53.97
N LYS A 21 -25.69 5.12 54.39
CA LYS A 21 -25.37 4.39 55.63
C LYS A 21 -24.74 5.31 56.69
N GLY A 22 -24.72 6.62 56.47
CA GLY A 22 -24.15 7.58 57.42
C GLY A 22 -22.63 7.66 57.40
N THR A 23 -21.96 7.02 56.44
CA THR A 23 -20.49 7.06 56.34
C THR A 23 -20.06 8.34 55.66
N LEU A 24 -19.19 9.11 56.32
CA LEU A 24 -18.59 10.30 55.75
C LEU A 24 -17.54 9.89 54.71
N LYS A 25 -17.73 10.32 53.47
CA LYS A 25 -16.79 10.14 52.37
C LYS A 25 -16.31 11.50 51.88
N THR A 26 -15.03 11.57 51.55
CA THR A 26 -14.47 12.72 50.86
C THR A 26 -14.71 12.57 49.36
N ALA A 27 -15.40 13.54 48.75
CA ALA A 27 -15.46 13.72 47.32
C ALA A 27 -14.51 14.87 46.94
N ILE A 28 -13.54 14.58 46.07
CA ILE A 28 -12.73 15.61 45.43
C ILE A 28 -13.49 16.12 44.20
N ASN A 29 -13.69 17.44 44.09
CA ASN A 29 -14.20 18.04 42.87
C ASN A 29 -13.01 18.37 41.96
N ASN A 30 -13.02 17.82 40.75
CA ASN A 30 -12.06 18.22 39.72
C ASN A 30 -12.23 19.72 39.45
N ARG A 31 -11.12 20.45 39.52
CA ARG A 31 -11.08 21.87 39.25
C ARG A 31 -10.99 22.11 37.75
N VAL A 32 -11.84 23.00 37.24
CA VAL A 32 -11.74 23.52 35.87
C VAL A 32 -11.12 24.91 35.93
N THR A 33 -9.97 25.10 35.28
CA THR A 33 -9.23 26.37 35.28
C THR A 33 -9.04 26.89 33.86
N SER A 34 -9.07 28.20 33.66
CA SER A 34 -8.64 28.86 32.42
C SER A 34 -7.55 29.87 32.74
N SER A 35 -6.34 29.69 32.21
CA SER A 35 -5.19 30.54 32.52
C SER A 35 -4.07 30.36 31.50
N SER A 36 -3.22 31.37 31.34
CA SER A 36 -2.10 31.37 30.39
C SER A 36 -0.83 30.73 30.98
N THR A 37 -0.89 30.35 32.24
CA THR A 37 0.15 29.59 32.96
C THR A 37 -0.48 28.37 33.61
N SER A 38 0.33 27.32 33.77
CA SER A 38 -0.10 26.06 34.39
C SER A 38 -0.64 26.31 35.80
N PRO A 39 -1.79 25.72 36.18
CA PRO A 39 -2.26 25.74 37.55
C PRO A 39 -1.23 25.10 38.49
N ILE A 40 -1.05 25.73 39.65
CA ILE A 40 -0.21 25.22 40.73
C ILE A 40 -1.03 24.27 41.61
N LEU A 41 -0.39 23.20 42.10
CA LEU A 41 -1.02 22.17 42.95
C LEU A 41 -2.26 21.49 42.33
N PRO A 42 -2.18 20.96 41.10
CA PRO A 42 -3.31 20.25 40.48
C PRO A 42 -3.60 18.91 41.19
N LEU A 43 -4.85 18.47 41.10
CA LEU A 43 -5.30 17.13 41.50
C LEU A 43 -5.60 16.28 40.27
N GLU A 44 -5.41 14.96 40.37
CA GLU A 44 -5.72 14.02 39.28
C GLU A 44 -7.18 14.22 38.82
N GLY A 45 -7.37 14.38 37.51
CA GLY A 45 -8.65 14.67 36.89
C GLY A 45 -9.00 16.15 36.73
N ASP A 46 -8.20 17.08 37.27
CA ASP A 46 -8.38 18.52 37.03
C ASP A 46 -8.31 18.84 35.53
N VAL A 47 -9.11 19.81 35.08
CA VAL A 47 -9.18 20.27 33.69
C VAL A 47 -8.60 21.68 33.58
N TRP A 48 -7.74 21.91 32.62
CA TRP A 48 -7.16 23.22 32.34
C TRP A 48 -7.36 23.61 30.88
N PHE A 49 -8.04 24.73 30.66
CA PHE A 49 -8.06 25.45 29.39
C PHE A 49 -6.88 26.42 29.36
N ASP A 50 -5.77 25.97 28.76
CA ASP A 50 -4.57 26.77 28.55
C ASP A 50 -4.85 27.81 27.45
N ASN A 51 -4.88 29.09 27.85
CA ASN A 51 -5.19 30.21 26.97
C ASN A 51 -3.96 31.11 26.71
N ALA A 52 -2.75 30.55 26.80
CA ALA A 52 -1.52 31.26 26.42
C ALA A 52 -1.58 31.80 24.98
N ASP A 53 -2.23 31.08 24.08
CA ASP A 53 -2.65 31.56 22.75
C ASP A 53 -4.17 31.72 22.71
N ALA A 54 -4.64 32.97 22.62
CA ALA A 54 -6.06 33.29 22.60
C ALA A 54 -6.80 32.78 21.35
N SER A 55 -6.08 32.46 20.26
CA SER A 55 -6.66 31.90 19.03
C SER A 55 -6.71 30.37 19.04
N ASN A 56 -6.03 29.72 19.99
CA ASN A 56 -5.91 28.27 20.07
C ASN A 56 -5.90 27.79 21.53
N ILE A 57 -7.05 27.87 22.20
CA ILE A 57 -7.22 27.36 23.56
C ILE A 57 -7.11 25.83 23.53
N ILE A 58 -6.16 25.27 24.28
CA ILE A 58 -5.98 23.82 24.41
C ILE A 58 -6.49 23.33 25.76
N THR A 59 -7.21 22.21 25.74
CA THR A 59 -7.68 21.55 26.96
C THR A 59 -6.62 20.56 27.42
N LYS A 60 -6.31 20.52 28.71
CA LYS A 60 -5.45 19.53 29.36
C LYS A 60 -6.17 18.91 30.56
N ILE A 61 -5.88 17.65 30.87
CA ILE A 61 -6.31 16.95 32.09
C ILE A 61 -5.07 16.57 32.87
N TYR A 62 -5.05 16.83 34.18
CA TYR A 62 -3.96 16.39 35.04
C TYR A 62 -4.10 14.89 35.34
N ASP A 63 -3.08 14.09 35.05
CA ASP A 63 -3.10 12.63 35.24
C ASP A 63 -2.59 12.16 36.61
N GLY A 64 -2.41 13.10 37.54
CA GLY A 64 -1.79 12.85 38.85
C GLY A 64 -0.28 13.12 38.88
N THR A 65 0.36 13.25 37.71
CA THR A 65 1.79 13.57 37.58
C THR A 65 2.03 14.79 36.70
N SER A 66 1.31 14.94 35.59
CA SER A 66 1.51 15.95 34.56
C SER A 66 0.19 16.37 33.89
N TRP A 67 0.18 17.56 33.28
CA TRP A 67 -0.94 18.03 32.46
C TRP A 67 -0.88 17.40 31.06
N ILE A 68 -1.82 16.52 30.74
CA ILE A 68 -1.93 15.82 29.46
C ILE A 68 -2.91 16.53 28.54
N LEU A 69 -2.53 16.77 27.29
CA LEU A 69 -3.38 17.39 26.28
C LEU A 69 -4.62 16.54 25.97
N VAL A 70 -5.79 17.18 25.94
CA VAL A 70 -7.09 16.60 25.61
C VAL A 70 -7.64 17.12 24.27
N ASN A 71 -6.95 18.08 23.62
CA ASN A 71 -7.40 18.61 22.34
C ASN A 71 -6.98 17.73 21.15
N THR A 72 -7.94 17.53 20.24
CA THR A 72 -8.05 16.53 19.18
C THR A 72 -7.44 16.95 17.83
N LYS A 73 -6.52 17.92 17.81
CA LYS A 73 -5.69 18.22 16.63
C LYS A 73 -4.31 17.60 16.81
N VAL A 74 -4.12 16.44 16.21
CA VAL A 74 -2.86 15.70 16.27
C VAL A 74 -1.98 16.13 15.08
N ASN A 75 -1.05 17.05 15.33
CA ASN A 75 -0.08 17.46 14.29
C ASN A 75 0.97 16.37 14.01
N LYS A 76 1.25 15.54 15.03
CA LYS A 76 2.13 14.38 14.90
C LYS A 76 1.78 13.27 15.89
N LEU A 77 1.96 12.03 15.44
CA LEU A 77 2.11 10.85 16.30
C LEU A 77 3.60 10.55 16.36
N GLN A 78 4.20 10.43 17.53
CA GLN A 78 5.66 10.32 17.69
C GLN A 78 5.99 9.30 18.78
N ASP A 79 7.09 8.57 18.60
CA ASP A 79 7.65 7.65 19.58
C ASP A 79 8.49 8.35 20.67
N ALA A 80 9.16 7.57 21.52
CA ALA A 80 9.81 8.08 22.73
C ALA A 80 11.09 8.88 22.47
N ASP A 81 11.91 8.47 21.48
CA ASP A 81 13.14 9.19 21.11
C ASP A 81 12.91 10.23 20.02
N GLY A 82 11.75 10.17 19.37
CA GLY A 82 11.25 11.16 18.45
C GLY A 82 11.71 10.97 17.02
N ASP A 83 12.40 9.87 16.69
CA ASP A 83 12.89 9.60 15.35
C ASP A 83 11.86 8.87 14.46
N THR A 84 10.81 8.32 15.07
CA THR A 84 9.72 7.61 14.39
C THR A 84 8.40 8.34 14.61
N LYS A 85 7.81 8.82 13.52
CA LYS A 85 6.63 9.69 13.58
C LYS A 85 5.76 9.66 12.34
N VAL A 86 4.48 9.99 12.54
CA VAL A 86 3.53 10.38 11.50
C VAL A 86 3.25 11.87 11.67
N GLU A 87 3.47 12.69 10.65
CA GLU A 87 3.28 14.15 10.71
C GLU A 87 2.31 14.59 9.62
N VAL A 88 1.34 15.45 9.97
CA VAL A 88 0.42 16.06 8.99
C VAL A 88 0.80 17.49 8.62
N GLU A 89 1.68 18.12 9.40
CA GLU A 89 2.11 19.52 9.25
C GLU A 89 3.58 19.66 9.67
N LYS A 90 4.52 19.41 8.74
CA LYS A 90 5.97 19.59 8.98
C LYS A 90 6.39 21.04 8.80
N ASN A 91 5.90 21.68 7.74
CA ASN A 91 5.92 23.13 7.56
C ASN A 91 4.48 23.64 7.46
N THR A 92 4.27 24.94 7.64
CA THR A 92 2.94 25.56 7.66
C THR A 92 2.17 25.35 6.36
N ASP A 93 0.98 24.75 6.45
CA ASP A 93 -0.04 24.71 5.38
C ASP A 93 0.47 23.98 4.12
N GLU A 94 1.23 22.91 4.32
CA GLU A 94 1.73 22.09 3.20
C GLU A 94 0.69 21.08 2.70
N ASP A 95 -0.29 20.72 3.53
CA ASP A 95 -1.25 19.66 3.25
C ASP A 95 -0.57 18.31 2.90
N ILE A 96 0.47 17.94 3.65
CA ILE A 96 1.26 16.71 3.41
C ILE A 96 1.30 15.81 4.64
N ILE A 97 0.83 14.58 4.47
CA ILE A 97 0.93 13.50 5.47
C ILE A 97 2.24 12.74 5.25
N ARG A 98 3.03 12.54 6.30
CA ARG A 98 4.38 11.92 6.24
C ARG A 98 4.53 10.82 7.26
N PHE A 99 5.26 9.77 6.87
CA PHE A 99 5.67 8.66 7.74
C PHE A 99 7.19 8.63 7.80
N GLN A 100 7.75 8.64 9.00
CA GLN A 100 9.18 8.70 9.26
C GLN A 100 9.62 7.59 10.21
N THR A 101 10.81 7.04 9.97
CA THR A 101 11.52 6.13 10.88
C THR A 101 13.00 6.43 10.86
N LEU A 102 13.66 6.37 12.02
CA LEU A 102 15.09 6.72 12.16
C LEU A 102 15.39 8.11 11.58
N GLY A 103 14.49 9.07 11.79
CA GLY A 103 14.61 10.46 11.32
C GLY A 103 14.51 10.64 9.80
N THR A 104 14.16 9.59 9.04
CA THR A 104 14.08 9.63 7.57
C THR A 104 12.64 9.46 7.10
N GLU A 105 12.20 10.29 6.15
CA GLU A 105 10.89 10.18 5.48
C GLU A 105 10.84 8.91 4.61
N ARG A 106 9.88 8.03 4.91
CA ARG A 106 9.69 6.72 4.24
C ARG A 106 8.53 6.75 3.26
N MET A 107 7.47 7.47 3.60
CA MET A 107 6.27 7.60 2.77
C MET A 107 5.67 8.99 2.98
N LEU A 108 5.07 9.55 1.93
CA LEU A 108 4.27 10.75 2.04
C LEU A 108 3.04 10.70 1.12
N ILE A 109 2.01 11.46 1.49
CA ILE A 109 0.87 11.79 0.62
C ILE A 109 0.87 13.31 0.48
N ASN A 110 1.03 13.81 -0.74
CA ASN A 110 1.10 15.24 -0.98
C ASN A 110 -0.30 15.89 -1.06
N SER A 111 -0.34 17.22 -1.19
CA SER A 111 -1.57 18.01 -1.27
C SER A 111 -2.46 17.68 -2.48
N THR A 112 -1.92 17.03 -3.52
CA THR A 112 -2.68 16.55 -4.68
C THR A 112 -3.13 15.09 -4.54
N GLY A 113 -2.84 14.43 -3.41
CA GLY A 113 -3.21 13.05 -3.13
C GLY A 113 -2.30 11.99 -3.74
N ASN A 114 -1.13 12.36 -4.28
CA ASN A 114 -0.14 11.41 -4.77
C ASN A 114 0.62 10.79 -3.60
N VAL A 115 0.79 9.47 -3.66
CA VAL A 115 1.51 8.69 -2.65
C VAL A 115 2.94 8.46 -3.13
N ALA A 116 3.91 8.76 -2.29
CA ALA A 116 5.31 8.45 -2.53
C ALA A 116 5.82 7.47 -1.47
N ILE A 117 6.62 6.48 -1.86
CA ILE A 117 7.37 5.61 -0.95
C ILE A 117 8.85 5.67 -1.33
N GLY A 118 9.67 6.09 -0.37
CA GLY A 118 11.11 6.28 -0.52
C GLY A 118 11.52 7.53 -1.30
N ASN A 119 10.57 8.35 -1.78
CA ASN A 119 10.82 9.61 -2.48
C ASN A 119 10.20 10.81 -1.72
N PRO A 120 11.00 11.74 -1.18
CA PRO A 120 10.45 12.95 -0.54
C PRO A 120 9.88 13.97 -1.55
N ASN A 121 10.11 13.78 -2.85
CA ASN A 121 9.63 14.65 -3.92
C ASN A 121 8.94 13.80 -5.02
N PRO A 122 7.70 13.32 -4.80
CA PRO A 122 7.02 12.45 -5.75
C PRO A 122 6.91 13.08 -7.13
N ASN A 123 7.01 12.25 -8.17
CA ASN A 123 6.69 12.67 -9.52
C ASN A 123 5.22 13.13 -9.59
N ALA A 124 5.01 14.40 -9.94
CA ALA A 124 3.68 15.02 -10.04
C ALA A 124 2.76 14.39 -11.10
N LYS A 125 3.25 13.44 -11.90
CA LYS A 125 2.47 12.68 -12.89
C LYS A 125 2.15 11.24 -12.45
N ALA A 126 2.62 10.80 -11.28
CA ALA A 126 2.35 9.48 -10.75
C ALA A 126 1.41 9.56 -9.55
N ILE A 127 0.35 8.74 -9.54
CA ILE A 127 -0.50 8.58 -8.33
C ILE A 127 0.23 7.82 -7.22
N LEU A 128 1.13 6.92 -7.60
CA LEU A 128 2.02 6.15 -6.73
C LEU A 128 3.43 6.25 -7.30
N ASP A 129 4.35 6.86 -6.54
CA ASP A 129 5.77 6.94 -6.87
C ASP A 129 6.57 6.08 -5.90
N LEU A 130 7.34 5.13 -6.44
CA LEU A 130 8.17 4.22 -5.69
C LEU A 130 9.61 4.44 -6.09
N THR A 131 10.44 4.95 -5.18
CA THR A 131 11.88 5.03 -5.39
C THR A 131 12.60 4.29 -4.28
N ASN A 132 13.68 3.61 -4.63
CA ASN A 132 14.40 2.80 -3.67
C ASN A 132 15.91 2.98 -3.78
N THR A 133 16.53 3.47 -2.71
CA THR A 133 17.99 3.56 -2.57
C THR A 133 18.63 2.23 -2.16
N GLN A 134 17.85 1.30 -1.62
CA GLN A 134 18.27 -0.04 -1.18
C GLN A 134 18.31 -1.07 -2.33
N LYS A 135 17.93 -0.69 -3.56
CA LYS A 135 17.95 -1.54 -4.76
C LYS A 135 17.03 -2.77 -4.74
N PHE A 136 15.94 -2.74 -3.98
CA PHE A 136 14.82 -3.69 -4.11
C PHE A 136 13.87 -3.29 -5.24
N ALA A 137 13.17 -4.29 -5.79
CA ALA A 137 12.14 -4.13 -6.79
C ALA A 137 10.73 -4.11 -6.17
N LEU A 138 9.75 -3.65 -6.93
CA LEU A 138 8.34 -3.82 -6.59
C LEU A 138 7.96 -5.29 -6.78
N LEU A 139 7.55 -5.95 -5.70
CA LEU A 139 6.90 -7.26 -5.78
C LEU A 139 5.44 -7.05 -6.21
N LEU A 140 5.05 -7.64 -7.34
CA LEU A 140 3.67 -7.58 -7.82
C LEU A 140 2.74 -8.42 -6.93
N PRO A 141 1.45 -8.04 -6.78
CA PRO A 141 0.45 -8.93 -6.22
C PRO A 141 0.44 -10.27 -6.96
N SER A 142 0.39 -11.38 -6.23
CA SER A 142 0.53 -12.71 -6.80
C SER A 142 -0.67 -13.61 -6.53
N GLU A 143 -1.07 -14.38 -7.53
CA GLU A 143 -2.05 -15.47 -7.42
C GLU A 143 -1.51 -16.74 -8.07
N LEU A 144 -2.17 -17.88 -7.90
CA LEU A 144 -1.73 -19.13 -8.53
C LEU A 144 -1.77 -18.98 -10.07
N ILE A 145 -2.93 -18.63 -10.62
CA ILE A 145 -3.14 -18.35 -12.05
C ILE A 145 -4.06 -17.14 -12.28
N PRO A 146 -4.05 -16.50 -13.47
CA PRO A 146 -4.81 -15.27 -13.68
C PRO A 146 -6.35 -15.37 -13.55
N VAL A 147 -6.92 -16.57 -13.71
CA VAL A 147 -8.37 -16.79 -13.58
C VAL A 147 -8.84 -16.77 -12.12
N ASP A 148 -7.93 -16.87 -11.16
CA ASP A 148 -8.27 -16.84 -9.72
C ASP A 148 -8.72 -15.45 -9.26
N ILE A 149 -8.33 -14.40 -9.99
CA ILE A 149 -8.81 -13.04 -9.74
C ILE A 149 -10.23 -12.93 -10.29
N ILE A 150 -11.20 -12.94 -9.37
CA ILE A 150 -12.63 -12.79 -9.68
C ILE A 150 -12.91 -11.30 -9.96
N THR A 151 -13.68 -11.00 -11.02
CA THR A 151 -14.00 -9.63 -11.47
C THR A 151 -12.79 -8.70 -11.72
N PRO A 152 -11.80 -9.12 -12.53
CA PRO A 152 -10.63 -8.30 -12.83
C PRO A 152 -10.97 -7.12 -13.76
N THR A 153 -10.30 -6.00 -13.54
CA THR A 153 -10.45 -4.76 -14.33
C THR A 153 -9.23 -4.54 -15.23
N ASP A 154 -9.46 -4.06 -16.45
CA ASP A 154 -8.36 -3.67 -17.36
C ASP A 154 -7.43 -2.64 -16.69
N GLY A 155 -6.12 -2.84 -16.85
CA GLY A 155 -5.07 -2.08 -16.19
C GLY A 155 -4.44 -2.78 -14.97
N MET A 156 -5.03 -3.87 -14.46
CA MET A 156 -4.43 -4.64 -13.36
C MET A 156 -3.12 -5.33 -13.77
N LEU A 157 -2.14 -5.31 -12.87
CA LEU A 157 -0.89 -6.08 -12.96
C LEU A 157 -0.86 -7.17 -11.89
N MET A 158 -0.40 -8.37 -12.25
CA MET A 158 -0.23 -9.47 -11.30
C MET A 158 0.98 -10.35 -11.66
N TYR A 159 1.40 -11.21 -10.73
CA TYR A 159 2.32 -12.32 -10.97
C TYR A 159 1.62 -13.66 -10.75
N SER A 160 1.72 -14.60 -11.68
CA SER A 160 1.22 -15.97 -11.50
C SER A 160 2.35 -16.84 -10.97
N SER A 161 2.14 -17.45 -9.81
CA SER A 161 3.13 -18.36 -9.21
C SER A 161 3.19 -19.73 -9.88
N GLN A 162 2.11 -20.18 -10.53
CA GLN A 162 2.11 -21.42 -11.31
C GLN A 162 2.75 -21.24 -12.69
N ASN A 163 2.43 -20.14 -13.39
CA ASN A 163 2.96 -19.88 -14.72
C ASN A 163 4.33 -19.17 -14.69
N GLU A 164 4.80 -18.82 -13.49
CA GLU A 164 6.06 -18.11 -13.23
C GLU A 164 6.20 -16.80 -14.04
N ASN A 165 5.10 -16.09 -14.26
CA ASN A 165 5.03 -14.98 -15.22
C ASN A 165 4.19 -13.79 -14.71
N ALA A 166 4.54 -12.57 -15.12
CA ALA A 166 3.77 -11.36 -14.86
C ALA A 166 2.71 -11.12 -15.94
N TYR A 167 1.52 -10.69 -15.55
CA TYR A 167 0.38 -10.46 -16.46
C TYR A 167 -0.19 -9.04 -16.31
N LEU A 168 -0.59 -8.46 -17.43
CA LEU A 168 -1.41 -7.24 -17.53
C LEU A 168 -2.82 -7.62 -17.97
N ARG A 169 -3.83 -7.14 -17.27
CA ARG A 169 -5.21 -7.22 -17.72
C ARG A 169 -5.47 -6.16 -18.78
N ALA A 170 -5.75 -6.56 -20.02
CA ALA A 170 -6.04 -5.62 -21.11
C ALA A 170 -6.99 -6.24 -22.14
N GLY A 171 -8.03 -5.49 -22.54
CA GLY A 171 -9.02 -5.96 -23.50
C GLY A 171 -9.84 -7.12 -22.94
N SER A 172 -10.16 -7.08 -21.64
CA SER A 172 -10.88 -8.16 -20.93
C SER A 172 -10.14 -9.52 -20.89
N ALA A 173 -8.84 -9.55 -21.14
CA ALA A 173 -8.01 -10.75 -21.06
C ALA A 173 -6.72 -10.50 -20.28
N TRP A 174 -6.21 -11.53 -19.60
CA TRP A 174 -4.88 -11.51 -18.99
C TRP A 174 -3.83 -11.80 -20.04
N LYS A 175 -2.87 -10.89 -20.19
CA LYS A 175 -1.79 -10.99 -21.18
C LYS A 175 -0.46 -11.05 -20.45
N PRO A 176 0.40 -12.06 -20.72
CA PRO A 176 1.73 -12.09 -20.13
C PRO A 176 2.54 -10.88 -20.63
N ILE A 177 3.31 -10.27 -19.74
CA ILE A 177 4.19 -9.11 -20.02
C ILE A 177 5.64 -9.57 -20.17
N THR A 178 6.02 -10.70 -19.55
CA THR A 178 7.36 -11.28 -19.78
C THR A 178 7.42 -12.05 -21.09
N PHE A 179 8.61 -12.53 -21.43
CA PHE A 179 8.82 -13.40 -22.58
C PHE A 179 7.97 -14.67 -22.47
N ASN A 180 7.38 -15.08 -23.58
CA ASN A 180 6.90 -16.43 -23.72
C ASN A 180 8.12 -17.37 -23.68
N ASN A 181 8.12 -18.34 -22.77
CA ASN A 181 9.18 -19.33 -22.72
C ASN A 181 8.97 -20.31 -23.87
N VAL A 182 9.70 -20.10 -24.97
CA VAL A 182 9.68 -20.98 -26.14
C VAL A 182 10.74 -22.05 -25.97
N THR A 183 10.32 -23.31 -25.94
CA THR A 183 11.22 -24.46 -25.84
C THR A 183 10.87 -25.53 -26.87
N ASN A 184 11.81 -26.45 -27.10
CA ASN A 184 11.66 -27.59 -28.01
C ASN A 184 11.14 -27.23 -29.41
N GLU A 185 11.76 -26.24 -30.04
CA GLU A 185 11.45 -25.86 -31.42
C GLU A 185 11.93 -26.94 -32.39
N LEU A 186 11.00 -27.46 -33.18
CA LEU A 186 11.21 -28.49 -34.21
C LEU A 186 10.71 -27.95 -35.54
N ILE A 187 11.54 -28.03 -36.57
CA ILE A 187 11.21 -27.56 -37.91
C ILE A 187 11.08 -28.77 -38.85
N PHE A 188 9.97 -28.83 -39.58
CA PHE A 188 9.73 -29.83 -40.60
C PHE A 188 9.48 -29.17 -41.95
N GLU A 189 10.02 -29.76 -43.01
CA GLU A 189 9.66 -29.40 -44.37
C GLU A 189 8.47 -30.24 -44.83
N GLY A 190 7.41 -29.60 -45.31
CA GLY A 190 6.27 -30.31 -45.89
C GLY A 190 6.68 -31.13 -47.11
N THR A 191 5.95 -32.22 -47.34
CA THR A 191 6.19 -33.12 -48.48
C THR A 191 4.93 -33.31 -49.32
N ALA A 192 5.08 -33.82 -50.55
CA ALA A 192 3.97 -34.08 -51.48
C ALA A 192 3.03 -32.86 -51.65
N ALA A 193 1.75 -32.99 -51.28
CA ALA A 193 0.76 -31.92 -51.41
C ALA A 193 1.06 -30.68 -50.55
N ASN A 194 1.91 -30.83 -49.52
CA ASN A 194 2.31 -29.76 -48.61
C ASN A 194 3.75 -29.27 -48.86
N SER A 195 4.36 -29.58 -50.01
CA SER A 195 5.76 -29.25 -50.30
C SER A 195 6.10 -27.75 -50.25
N ASN A 196 5.09 -26.90 -50.36
CA ASN A 196 5.21 -25.44 -50.27
C ASN A 196 5.19 -24.90 -48.84
N PHE A 197 5.15 -25.74 -47.80
CA PHE A 197 5.04 -25.28 -46.42
C PHE A 197 6.23 -25.70 -45.53
N TYR A 198 6.54 -24.86 -44.56
CA TYR A 198 7.34 -25.19 -43.37
C TYR A 198 6.43 -25.31 -42.15
N TYR A 199 6.74 -26.24 -41.27
CA TYR A 199 6.05 -26.45 -40.01
C TYR A 199 7.02 -26.21 -38.86
N VAL A 200 6.69 -25.28 -37.96
CA VAL A 200 7.45 -25.02 -36.75
C VAL A 200 6.61 -25.47 -35.57
N SER A 201 6.97 -26.59 -34.95
CA SER A 201 6.36 -27.11 -33.73
C SER A 201 7.19 -26.69 -32.52
N MET A 202 6.56 -26.08 -31.52
CA MET A 202 7.24 -25.55 -30.34
C MET A 202 6.35 -25.65 -29.10
N LEU A 203 6.94 -25.51 -27.93
CA LEU A 203 6.24 -25.30 -26.66
C LEU A 203 6.33 -23.82 -26.28
N ILE A 204 5.19 -23.17 -26.09
CA ILE A 204 5.07 -21.81 -25.58
C ILE A 204 4.46 -21.89 -24.18
N ASN A 205 5.25 -21.57 -23.14
CA ASN A 205 4.83 -21.69 -21.74
C ASN A 205 4.30 -23.10 -21.41
N ASN A 206 4.97 -24.13 -21.92
CA ASN A 206 4.61 -25.57 -21.83
C ASN A 206 3.39 -26.03 -22.65
N ASP A 207 2.63 -25.11 -23.26
CA ASP A 207 1.58 -25.47 -24.21
C ASP A 207 2.15 -25.60 -25.62
N TRP A 208 1.75 -26.61 -26.38
CA TRP A 208 2.25 -26.78 -27.74
C TRP A 208 1.57 -25.83 -28.73
N LYS A 209 2.35 -25.37 -29.72
CA LYS A 209 1.87 -24.63 -30.89
C LYS A 209 2.62 -25.11 -32.13
N VAL A 210 1.90 -25.31 -33.23
CA VAL A 210 2.51 -25.50 -34.55
C VAL A 210 2.13 -24.36 -35.46
N ILE A 211 3.11 -23.68 -36.06
CA ILE A 211 2.88 -22.68 -37.09
C ILE A 211 3.22 -23.29 -38.45
N LYS A 212 2.33 -23.11 -39.42
CA LYS A 212 2.53 -23.51 -40.81
C LYS A 212 2.76 -22.25 -41.65
N TYR A 213 3.95 -22.14 -42.23
CA TYR A 213 4.38 -21.02 -43.09
C TYR A 213 4.40 -21.42 -44.55
N ASP A 214 3.94 -20.57 -45.45
CA ASP A 214 4.22 -20.73 -46.89
C ASP A 214 5.70 -20.40 -47.18
N LYS A 215 6.36 -21.26 -47.97
CA LYS A 215 7.76 -21.11 -48.37
C LYS A 215 8.02 -19.88 -49.24
N THR A 216 6.99 -19.40 -49.93
CA THR A 216 7.07 -18.28 -50.88
C THR A 216 6.67 -16.94 -50.26
N ASP A 217 5.85 -16.95 -49.20
CA ASP A 217 5.50 -15.78 -48.42
C ASP A 217 5.34 -16.15 -46.93
N VAL A 218 6.36 -15.84 -46.14
CA VAL A 218 6.38 -16.15 -44.70
C VAL A 218 5.32 -15.39 -43.90
N ASN A 219 4.68 -14.35 -44.45
CA ASN A 219 3.57 -13.67 -43.80
C ASN A 219 2.24 -14.44 -43.95
N VAL A 220 2.20 -15.43 -44.84
CA VAL A 220 1.09 -16.39 -44.95
C VAL A 220 1.34 -17.50 -43.94
N GLU A 221 0.92 -17.25 -42.70
CA GLU A 221 0.99 -18.19 -41.58
C GLU A 221 -0.39 -18.56 -41.06
N VAL A 222 -0.52 -19.80 -40.61
CA VAL A 222 -1.69 -20.30 -39.87
C VAL A 222 -1.21 -21.15 -38.70
N GLU A 223 -2.02 -21.23 -37.65
CA GLU A 223 -1.61 -21.89 -36.40
C GLU A 223 -2.49 -23.09 -36.03
N ALA A 224 -1.85 -24.05 -35.37
CA ALA A 224 -2.49 -25.15 -34.68
C ALA A 224 -2.11 -25.10 -33.20
N THR A 225 -3.11 -25.21 -32.34
CA THR A 225 -2.99 -25.23 -30.88
C THR A 225 -3.93 -26.28 -30.29
N VAL A 226 -3.90 -26.47 -28.97
CA VAL A 226 -4.87 -27.36 -28.29
C VAL A 226 -6.34 -26.89 -28.48
N LEU A 227 -6.57 -25.60 -28.72
CA LEU A 227 -7.92 -25.04 -28.88
C LEU A 227 -8.62 -25.53 -30.15
N ASN A 228 -7.90 -25.57 -31.28
CA ASN A 228 -8.43 -26.04 -32.55
C ASN A 228 -8.15 -27.53 -32.81
N ASN A 229 -7.32 -28.18 -31.97
CA ASN A 229 -7.03 -29.61 -32.02
C ASN A 229 -7.14 -30.27 -30.63
N PRO A 230 -8.33 -30.34 -30.01
CA PRO A 230 -8.50 -30.78 -28.61
C PRO A 230 -8.09 -32.24 -28.35
N GLY A 231 -8.02 -33.07 -29.39
CA GLY A 231 -7.52 -34.45 -29.28
C GLY A 231 -6.00 -34.58 -29.21
N GLN A 232 -5.26 -33.52 -29.56
CA GLN A 232 -3.80 -33.50 -29.53
C GLN A 232 -3.34 -32.89 -28.19
N THR A 233 -3.02 -33.75 -27.23
CA THR A 233 -2.64 -33.33 -25.87
C THR A 233 -1.14 -33.13 -25.67
N ALA A 234 -0.31 -33.61 -26.59
CA ALA A 234 1.14 -33.49 -26.55
C ALA A 234 1.65 -32.71 -27.76
N GLN A 235 2.86 -32.15 -27.67
CA GLN A 235 3.50 -31.50 -28.82
C GLN A 235 3.63 -32.47 -30.01
N PRO A 236 3.24 -32.07 -31.23
CA PRO A 236 3.59 -32.79 -32.45
C PRO A 236 5.10 -32.80 -32.67
N THR A 237 5.73 -33.99 -32.70
CA THR A 237 7.19 -34.14 -32.81
C THR A 237 7.64 -34.76 -34.14
N THR A 238 6.70 -34.98 -35.06
CA THR A 238 6.96 -35.51 -36.41
C THR A 238 6.21 -34.71 -37.46
N LEU A 239 6.71 -34.73 -38.69
CA LEU A 239 6.04 -34.10 -39.83
C LEU A 239 4.61 -34.62 -40.02
N ALA A 240 4.41 -35.94 -39.96
CA ALA A 240 3.07 -36.54 -40.16
C ALA A 240 2.05 -36.06 -39.11
N GLN A 241 2.49 -35.90 -37.86
CA GLN A 241 1.63 -35.32 -36.83
C GLN A 241 1.30 -33.86 -37.14
N CYS A 242 2.28 -33.05 -37.54
CA CYS A 242 2.05 -31.66 -37.92
C CYS A 242 1.07 -31.55 -39.10
N GLU A 243 1.25 -32.35 -40.16
CA GLU A 243 0.39 -32.33 -41.35
C GLU A 243 -1.05 -32.79 -41.07
N SER A 244 -1.26 -33.57 -40.01
CA SER A 244 -2.60 -34.05 -39.60
C SER A 244 -3.43 -33.04 -38.82
N LEU A 245 -2.87 -31.90 -38.42
CA LEU A 245 -3.56 -30.90 -37.61
C LEU A 245 -4.54 -30.07 -38.43
N THR A 246 -5.55 -29.56 -37.74
CA THR A 246 -6.40 -28.48 -38.23
C THR A 246 -5.70 -27.14 -37.96
N TYR A 247 -5.62 -26.30 -38.98
CA TYR A 247 -5.02 -24.97 -38.91
C TYR A 247 -6.08 -23.89 -39.15
N ASN A 248 -6.00 -22.78 -38.43
CA ASN A 248 -6.83 -21.59 -38.63
C ASN A 248 -6.07 -20.29 -38.38
#